data_AF-A0A8B9LJU8-F1
#
_entry.id   AF-A0A8B9LJU8-F1
#
_cell.length_a   1.000
_cell.length_b   1.000
_cell.length_c   1.000
_cell.angle_alpha   90.00
_cell.angle_beta   90.00
_cell.angle_gamma   90.00
#
_symmetry.space_group_name_H-M   'P 1'
#
loop_
_entity.id
_entity.type
_entity.pdbx_description
1 polymer ?
#
loop_
_entity_poly.entity_id
_entity_poly.type
_entity_poly.pdbx_seq_one_letter_code
_entity_poly.pdbx_strand_id
1 'polypeptide(L)'
;NIWWNNPDSITTKSEQGDSLSFAEVFRMIQAGEEIPGLEKLDIKSCNQKPSVSQIPRKLKPWENVHVQPHTHTHFQELGLRPCESSAG
;
A
#
# COMPACT_ATOMS: atom_id res chain seq x y z
N ASN A 1 2.86 -16.77 6.27
CA ASN A 1 3.90 -15.86 6.83
C ASN A 1 3.31 -14.47 6.94
N ILE A 2 2.83 -14.13 8.13
CA ILE A 2 2.21 -12.84 8.47
C ILE A 2 3.37 -11.89 8.81
N TRP A 3 3.74 -11.02 7.88
CA TRP A 3 4.87 -10.08 8.05
C TRP A 3 4.47 -8.79 8.78
N TRP A 4 3.49 -8.83 9.68
CA TRP A 4 3.05 -7.64 10.44
C TRP A 4 2.80 -7.92 11.93
N ASN A 5 3.25 -9.06 12.46
CA ASN A 5 3.19 -9.33 13.89
C ASN A 5 4.56 -9.78 14.37
N ASN A 6 5.32 -8.84 14.95
CA ASN A 6 6.44 -9.20 15.82
C ASN A 6 5.88 -9.32 17.25
N PRO A 7 5.80 -10.52 17.85
CA PRO A 7 5.22 -10.71 19.18
C PRO A 7 6.04 -10.06 20.30
N ASP A 8 7.27 -9.65 20.03
CA ASP A 8 8.19 -9.11 21.05
C ASP A 8 8.06 -7.59 21.29
N SER A 9 7.25 -6.86 20.51
CA SER A 9 7.12 -5.38 20.67
C SER A 9 5.94 -4.92 21.54
N ILE A 10 5.02 -5.81 21.92
CA ILE A 10 3.88 -5.45 22.79
C ILE A 10 4.24 -5.52 24.28
N THR A 11 5.31 -4.88 24.71
CA THR A 11 5.54 -4.60 26.13
C THR A 11 6.07 -3.18 26.34
N THR A 12 5.35 -2.20 25.80
CA THR A 12 5.39 -0.84 26.36
C THR A 12 4.18 -0.69 27.27
N LYS A 13 4.44 -0.89 28.56
CA LYS A 13 3.70 -0.43 29.73
C LYS A 13 2.45 0.40 29.38
N SER A 14 1.27 -0.19 29.58
CA SER A 14 -0.01 0.52 29.50
C SER A 14 -0.05 1.58 30.62
N GLU A 15 0.49 2.76 30.37
CA GLU A 15 0.08 3.94 31.10
C GLU A 15 -1.35 4.23 30.63
N GLN A 16 -2.26 4.28 31.59
CA GLN A 16 -3.70 4.48 31.42
C GLN A 16 -3.93 5.80 30.67
N GLY A 17 -3.91 5.75 29.35
CA GLY A 17 -4.11 6.88 28.46
C GLY A 17 -5.58 6.99 28.11
N ASP A 18 -6.19 8.12 28.42
CA ASP A 18 -7.53 8.48 27.98
C ASP A 18 -7.64 8.31 26.45
N SER A 19 -8.72 7.72 25.97
CA SER A 19 -8.88 7.48 24.53
C SER A 19 -9.06 8.81 23.80
N LEU A 20 -8.10 9.18 22.94
CA LEU A 20 -8.20 10.40 22.16
C LEU A 20 -9.20 10.26 21.00
N SER A 21 -9.96 11.31 20.74
CA SER A 21 -10.79 11.40 19.54
C SER A 21 -9.93 11.65 18.29
N PHE A 22 -10.46 11.31 17.11
CA PHE A 22 -9.78 11.60 15.84
C PHE A 22 -9.44 13.10 15.68
N ALA A 23 -10.35 13.99 16.12
CA ALA A 23 -10.15 15.42 16.01
C ALA A 23 -8.98 15.92 16.88
N GLU A 24 -8.76 15.32 18.05
CA GLU A 24 -7.61 15.62 18.91
C GLU A 24 -6.31 15.16 18.26
N VAL A 25 -6.25 13.91 17.82
CA VAL A 25 -5.09 13.37 17.09
C VAL A 25 -4.76 14.25 15.90
N PHE A 26 -5.77 14.68 15.13
CA PHE A 26 -5.56 15.56 13.99
C PHE A 26 -4.98 16.91 14.39
N ARG A 27 -5.48 17.56 15.46
CA ARG A 27 -4.91 18.82 15.95
C ARG A 27 -3.45 18.67 16.37
N MET A 28 -3.11 17.58 17.06
CA MET A 28 -1.74 17.31 17.48
C MET A 28 -0.81 17.13 16.29
N ILE A 29 -1.24 16.42 15.23
CA ILE A 29 -0.50 16.31 13.96
C ILE A 29 -0.25 17.70 13.37
N GLN A 30 -1.30 18.53 13.31
CA GLN A 30 -1.21 19.88 12.74
C GLN A 30 -0.28 20.80 13.57
N ALA A 31 -0.24 20.61 14.89
CA ALA A 31 0.64 21.33 15.80
C ALA A 31 2.09 20.79 15.80
N GLY A 32 2.32 19.61 15.20
CA GLY A 32 3.62 18.93 15.24
C GLY A 32 3.94 18.28 16.59
N GLU A 33 2.92 18.02 17.42
CA GLU A 33 3.06 17.37 18.71
C GLU A 33 3.16 15.84 18.57
N GLU A 34 3.78 15.18 19.55
CA GLU A 34 3.84 13.71 19.56
C GLU A 34 2.48 13.08 19.85
N ILE A 35 2.15 12.04 19.09
CA ILE A 35 0.92 11.27 19.30
C ILE A 35 1.21 10.14 20.30
N PRO A 36 0.47 10.07 21.43
CA PRO A 36 0.63 8.98 22.39
C PRO A 36 0.42 7.61 21.75
N GLY A 37 1.27 6.65 22.08
CA GLY A 37 1.22 5.29 21.53
C GLY A 37 1.73 5.14 20.10
N LEU A 38 2.20 6.23 19.46
CA LEU A 38 2.80 6.16 18.13
C LEU A 38 4.28 5.74 18.23
N GLU A 39 4.61 4.56 17.69
CA GLU A 39 5.99 4.09 17.60
C GLU A 39 6.70 4.73 16.40
N LYS A 40 7.81 5.43 16.66
CA LYS A 40 8.68 5.99 15.61
C LYS A 40 9.65 4.92 15.12
N LEU A 41 9.22 4.15 14.13
CA LEU A 41 10.07 3.15 13.49
C LEU A 41 11.25 3.82 12.77
N ASP A 42 12.47 3.29 12.95
CA ASP A 42 13.66 3.73 12.21
C ASP A 42 13.64 3.22 10.77
N ILE A 43 12.74 3.79 9.97
CA ILE A 43 12.58 3.45 8.56
C ILE A 43 13.42 4.42 7.73
N LYS A 44 14.35 3.88 6.94
CA LYS A 44 15.11 4.64 5.95
C LYS A 44 14.52 4.42 4.55
N SER A 45 14.41 5.48 3.77
CA SER A 45 14.05 5.37 2.36
C SER A 45 15.14 4.56 1.64
N CYS A 46 14.75 3.43 1.06
CA CYS A 46 15.62 2.67 0.19
C CYS A 46 15.35 3.09 -1.25
N ASN A 47 16.20 3.95 -1.83
CA ASN A 47 16.12 4.38 -3.23
C ASN A 47 16.59 3.30 -4.22
N GLN A 48 16.53 2.03 -3.83
CA GLN A 48 16.87 0.90 -4.69
C GLN A 48 15.68 0.55 -5.60
N LYS A 49 15.95 -0.20 -6.67
CA LYS A 49 14.87 -0.70 -7.53
C LYS A 49 13.95 -1.60 -6.70
N PRO A 50 12.62 -1.45 -6.82
CA PRO A 50 11.68 -2.31 -6.11
C PRO A 50 11.87 -3.75 -6.56
N SER A 51 11.91 -4.68 -5.60
CA SER A 51 11.92 -6.11 -5.91
C SER A 51 10.58 -6.51 -6.50
N VAL A 52 10.57 -7.12 -7.68
CA VAL A 52 9.37 -7.74 -8.23
C VAL A 52 8.93 -8.90 -7.34
N SER A 53 7.62 -9.04 -7.14
CA SER A 53 7.08 -10.20 -6.43
C SER A 53 7.44 -11.48 -7.19
N GLN A 54 8.09 -12.42 -6.52
CA GLN A 54 8.28 -13.78 -7.03
C GLN A 54 7.03 -14.66 -6.81
N ILE A 55 6.06 -14.18 -6.02
CA ILE A 55 4.81 -14.89 -5.75
C ILE A 55 3.94 -14.84 -7.01
N PRO A 56 3.54 -16.00 -7.56
CA PRO A 56 2.62 -16.05 -8.69
C PRO A 56 1.32 -15.33 -8.35
N ARG A 57 0.90 -14.43 -9.24
CA ARG A 57 -0.35 -13.69 -9.07
C ARG A 57 -1.54 -14.64 -9.22
N LYS A 58 -2.43 -14.70 -8.23
CA LYS A 58 -3.73 -15.35 -8.38
C LYS A 58 -4.65 -14.42 -9.15
N LEU A 59 -5.25 -14.95 -10.22
CA LEU A 59 -6.24 -14.22 -10.99
C LEU A 59 -7.47 -13.94 -10.13
N LYS A 60 -8.03 -12.74 -10.30
CA LYS A 60 -9.34 -12.38 -9.79
C LYS A 60 -10.42 -13.10 -10.62
N PRO A 61 -11.60 -13.39 -10.05
CA PRO A 61 -12.64 -14.14 -10.77
C PRO A 61 -13.05 -13.54 -12.12
N TRP A 62 -13.02 -12.21 -12.26
CA TRP A 62 -13.37 -11.50 -13.49
C TRP A 62 -12.31 -11.58 -14.60
N GLU A 63 -11.08 -11.99 -14.28
CA GLU A 63 -10.01 -12.13 -15.28
C GLU A 63 -10.10 -13.43 -16.08
N ASN A 64 -10.92 -14.38 -15.62
CA ASN A 64 -11.19 -15.65 -16.32
C ASN A 64 -12.52 -15.62 -17.09
N VAL A 65 -13.22 -14.48 -17.11
CA VAL A 65 -14.43 -14.36 -17.93
C VAL A 65 -13.95 -14.34 -19.37
N HIS A 66 -14.20 -15.44 -20.08
CA HIS A 66 -13.90 -15.61 -21.49
C HIS A 66 -14.35 -14.36 -22.23
N VAL A 67 -13.39 -13.52 -22.60
CA VAL A 67 -13.61 -12.44 -23.55
C VAL A 67 -13.95 -13.16 -24.84
N GLN A 68 -15.24 -13.30 -25.14
CA GLN A 68 -15.66 -13.67 -26.48
C GLN A 68 -14.91 -12.72 -27.42
N PRO A 69 -14.37 -13.20 -28.55
CA PRO A 69 -13.75 -12.33 -29.54
C PRO A 69 -14.86 -11.51 -30.22
N HIS A 70 -15.38 -10.51 -29.51
CA HIS A 70 -15.99 -9.36 -30.15
C HIS A 70 -14.80 -8.69 -30.83
N THR A 71 -14.78 -8.86 -32.14
CA THR A 71 -13.79 -8.35 -33.08
C THR A 71 -13.13 -7.05 -32.64
N HIS A 72 -11.81 -7.09 -32.63
CA HIS A 72 -10.91 -5.96 -32.44
C HIS A 72 -11.11 -4.91 -33.54
N THR A 73 -12.13 -4.05 -33.43
CA THR A 73 -12.20 -2.80 -34.21
C THR A 73 -12.97 -1.73 -33.45
N HIS A 74 -12.39 -1.11 -32.42
CA HIS A 74 -12.57 0.33 -32.13
C HIS A 74 -11.65 0.82 -30.99
N PHE A 75 -10.33 0.76 -31.15
CA PHE A 75 -9.40 1.41 -30.21
C PHE A 75 -8.31 2.22 -30.93
N GLN A 76 -8.65 2.79 -32.09
CA GLN A 76 -7.83 3.80 -32.77
C GLN A 76 -8.38 5.22 -32.61
N GLU A 77 -9.59 5.40 -32.05
CA GLU A 77 -10.22 6.73 -31.97
C GLU A 77 -9.90 7.52 -30.69
N LEU A 78 -9.26 6.92 -29.68
CA LEU A 78 -8.87 7.64 -28.45
C LEU A 78 -7.40 8.08 -28.38
N GLY A 79 -6.59 7.80 -29.41
CA GLY A 79 -5.20 8.31 -29.47
C GLY A 79 -4.27 7.90 -28.33
N LEU A 80 -4.68 6.98 -27.45
CA LEU A 80 -3.85 6.52 -26.33
C LEU A 80 -2.90 5.43 -26.82
N ARG A 81 -1.63 5.80 -27.00
CA ARG A 81 -0.56 4.87 -27.35
C ARG A 81 -0.37 3.85 -26.22
N PRO A 82 -0.23 2.55 -26.52
CA PRO A 82 0.22 1.58 -25.53
C PRO A 82 1.60 1.99 -24.99
N CYS A 83 1.82 1.89 -23.69
CA CYS A 83 3.14 2.04 -23.09
C CYS A 83 4.04 0.90 -23.58
N GLU A 84 4.75 1.14 -24.67
CA GLU A 84 5.84 0.29 -25.12
C GLU A 84 7.00 0.38 -24.11
N SER A 85 7.17 -0.70 -23.34
CA SER A 85 8.32 -0.91 -22.47
C SER A 85 9.55 -1.08 -23.36
N SER A 86 10.29 0.00 -23.57
CA SER A 86 11.58 -0.04 -24.25
C SER A 86 12.55 -0.83 -23.38
N ALA A 87 12.79 -2.09 -23.74
CA ALA A 87 13.95 -2.84 -23.27
C ALA A 87 15.17 -2.30 -24.02
N GLY A 88 16.11 -1.71 -23.29
CA GLY A 88 17.47 -1.41 -23.76
C GLY A 88 18.44 -2.47 -23.30
#